data_AF-A0A8T7MNB7-F1
#
_entry.id   AF-A0A8T7MNB7-F1
#
_cell.length_a   1.000
_cell.length_b   1.000
_cell.length_c   1.000
_cell.angle_alpha   90.00
_cell.angle_beta   90.00
_cell.angle_gamma   90.00
#
_symmetry.space_group_name_H-M   'P 1'
#
loop_
_entity.id
_entity.type
_entity.pdbx_description
1 polymer ?
#
loop_
_entity_poly.entity_id
_entity_poly.type
_entity_poly.pdbx_seq_one_letter_code
_entity_poly.pdbx_strand_id
1 'polypeptide(L)'
;QVLPKIGISNPKQVLPKIGISNPEQVLPKIGIRNPSYKGLFERYWASNRKALQQFGALVLAGGLALLLLWPFLAPYMQAQRDYGFKRDLAETRYWSAAPPSLLRTVQRSWLYKPVQRGILKAQSSGERVMYPGLIALGLAFVGLLGGRKTSRRGLRWTFGVLALVALILSFGPYFNVDEFGDKYQPQQSNFQLPYFWLYQIVPGFDSLRVPHRFAQLLMLALAVCAGYGLAGLQRTKLRAWLLPGLFGLLVAVEFFAPGLPQVPTPMGEQAPALYRWLADPSSRTEVAQDALVLELPLTGPAVPININPEYALYGLLHRRPMLNGTANILPPGFERFYNEVKDFPDLRSLDVAEGLGVKFLLVHRANFSQAGQEALTKLASPEGRLEIVREFGTDVIYWVKPSKRFELPAQLIPQGAEVFIGDDTNHKSLYPAAIIGLLGSGYRYFSSYPTIYTPQIQPALPNRVYDYALLYRGTDPTTYGYLPSDQIWQNEVIQLYHKQ
;
A
#
# COMPACT_ATOMS: atom_id res chain seq x y z
N GLN A 1 -57.06 18.58 -7.94
CA GLN A 1 -58.16 19.34 -8.57
C GLN A 1 -57.96 20.87 -8.54
N VAL A 2 -57.36 21.47 -7.50
CA VAL A 2 -57.08 22.93 -7.45
C VAL A 2 -55.77 23.33 -8.16
N LEU A 3 -54.69 22.55 -8.02
CA LEU A 3 -53.35 22.90 -8.53
C LEU A 3 -53.26 23.17 -10.06
N PRO A 4 -53.94 22.40 -10.94
CA PRO A 4 -53.92 22.69 -12.37
C PRO A 4 -54.65 24.00 -12.74
N LYS A 5 -55.64 24.42 -11.93
CA LYS A 5 -56.44 25.64 -12.19
C LYS A 5 -55.71 26.94 -11.88
N ILE A 6 -54.57 26.87 -11.20
CA ILE A 6 -53.69 28.01 -10.87
C ILE A 6 -52.31 27.90 -11.53
N GLY A 7 -52.19 27.12 -12.61
CA GLY A 7 -50.97 27.02 -13.42
C GLY A 7 -49.82 26.22 -12.78
N ILE A 8 -50.09 25.47 -11.71
CA ILE A 8 -49.07 24.72 -10.97
C ILE A 8 -49.18 23.24 -11.34
N SER A 9 -48.30 22.79 -12.22
CA SER A 9 -48.23 21.40 -12.71
C SER A 9 -47.62 20.44 -11.68
N ASN A 10 -46.82 20.95 -10.73
CA ASN A 10 -46.18 20.14 -9.70
C ASN A 10 -46.16 20.88 -8.35
N PRO A 11 -46.83 20.36 -7.29
CA PRO A 11 -46.81 20.99 -5.98
C PRO A 11 -45.40 21.15 -5.37
N LYS A 12 -44.41 20.41 -5.86
CA LYS A 12 -42.98 20.54 -5.48
C LYS A 12 -42.35 21.88 -5.85
N GLN A 13 -42.91 22.62 -6.82
CA GLN A 13 -42.35 23.89 -7.29
C GLN A 13 -42.86 25.11 -6.51
N VAL A 14 -43.89 24.94 -5.68
CA VAL A 14 -44.58 26.05 -5.01
C VAL A 14 -43.81 26.48 -3.77
N LEU A 15 -43.34 25.53 -2.96
CA LEU A 15 -42.84 25.79 -1.60
C LEU A 15 -41.65 26.75 -1.52
N PRO A 16 -40.64 26.71 -2.41
CA PRO A 16 -39.52 27.66 -2.37
C PRO A 16 -39.90 29.07 -2.85
N LYS A 17 -40.88 29.19 -3.76
CA LYS A 17 -41.25 30.47 -4.40
C LYS A 17 -42.06 31.41 -3.50
N ILE A 18 -42.60 30.90 -2.39
CA ILE A 18 -43.39 31.67 -1.41
C ILE A 18 -42.64 31.95 -0.09
N GLY A 19 -41.34 31.64 0.00
CA GLY A 19 -40.47 32.12 1.10
C GLY A 19 -40.82 31.57 2.49
N ILE A 20 -41.31 30.33 2.58
CA ILE A 20 -41.88 29.77 3.82
C ILE A 20 -40.88 28.87 4.55
N SER A 21 -40.57 29.21 5.81
CA SER A 21 -39.67 28.44 6.70
C SER A 21 -40.38 27.66 7.82
N ASN A 22 -41.67 27.91 8.12
CA ASN A 22 -42.40 27.26 9.23
C ASN A 22 -43.83 26.80 8.84
N PRO A 23 -44.18 25.49 8.94
CA PRO A 23 -45.46 24.93 8.48
C PRO A 23 -46.71 25.32 9.28
N GLU A 24 -46.59 25.60 10.58
CA GLU A 24 -47.76 25.87 11.45
C GLU A 24 -48.49 27.16 11.07
N GLN A 25 -47.78 28.10 10.45
CA GLN A 25 -48.33 29.37 10.01
C GLN A 25 -49.10 29.26 8.67
N VAL A 26 -49.02 28.12 7.99
CA VAL A 26 -49.39 27.99 6.57
C VAL A 26 -50.63 27.12 6.40
N LEU A 27 -50.75 26.05 7.18
CA LEU A 27 -51.90 25.15 7.13
C LEU A 27 -53.26 25.87 7.29
N PRO A 28 -53.41 26.93 8.13
CA PRO A 28 -54.65 27.71 8.18
C PRO A 28 -54.87 28.60 6.95
N LYS A 29 -53.79 29.15 6.37
CA LYS A 29 -53.84 30.15 5.29
C LYS A 29 -54.14 29.56 3.90
N ILE A 30 -53.79 28.30 3.64
CA ILE A 30 -54.06 27.63 2.35
C ILE A 30 -55.43 26.90 2.35
N GLY A 31 -56.21 26.97 3.43
CA GLY A 31 -57.57 26.43 3.47
C GLY A 31 -57.67 24.91 3.23
N ILE A 32 -56.61 24.14 3.47
CA ILE A 32 -56.60 22.68 3.31
C ILE A 32 -57.37 22.07 4.49
N ARG A 33 -58.71 22.05 4.39
CA ARG A 33 -59.61 21.46 5.40
C ARG A 33 -59.70 19.94 5.35
N ASN A 34 -59.15 19.30 4.31
CA ASN A 34 -59.25 17.86 4.12
C ASN A 34 -58.11 17.12 4.87
N PRO A 35 -58.42 16.31 5.90
CA PRO A 35 -57.43 15.67 6.79
C PRO A 35 -56.37 14.84 6.05
N SER A 36 -56.74 14.27 4.90
CA SER A 36 -55.89 13.40 4.08
C SER A 36 -54.68 14.13 3.49
N TYR A 37 -54.83 15.40 3.12
CA TYR A 37 -53.75 16.20 2.50
C TYR A 37 -52.81 16.80 3.56
N LYS A 38 -53.33 17.19 4.72
CA LYS A 38 -52.54 17.60 5.89
C LYS A 38 -51.58 16.48 6.31
N GLY A 39 -52.09 15.26 6.44
CA GLY A 39 -51.27 14.10 6.78
C GLY A 39 -50.21 13.75 5.74
N LEU A 40 -50.47 13.98 4.44
CA LEU A 40 -49.50 13.73 3.37
C LEU A 40 -48.36 14.76 3.37
N PHE A 41 -48.70 16.04 3.63
CA PHE A 41 -47.74 17.14 3.75
C PHE A 41 -46.86 17.01 5.00
N GLU A 42 -47.47 16.71 6.16
CA GLU A 42 -46.75 16.45 7.41
C GLU A 42 -45.81 15.24 7.29
N ARG A 43 -46.25 14.15 6.63
CA ARG A 43 -45.40 12.98 6.35
C ARG A 43 -44.23 13.32 5.43
N TYR A 44 -44.46 14.12 4.39
CA TYR A 44 -43.40 14.57 3.48
C TYR A 44 -42.37 15.44 4.21
N TRP A 45 -42.80 16.42 5.00
CA TRP A 45 -41.91 17.30 5.75
C TRP A 45 -41.15 16.57 6.86
N ALA A 46 -41.83 15.70 7.62
CA ALA A 46 -41.20 14.86 8.63
C ALA A 46 -40.17 13.89 8.01
N SER A 47 -40.43 13.39 6.79
CA SER A 47 -39.49 12.56 6.04
C SER A 47 -38.25 13.36 5.61
N ASN A 48 -38.43 14.58 5.09
CA ASN A 48 -37.32 15.45 4.71
C ASN A 48 -36.48 15.91 5.91
N ARG A 49 -37.12 16.28 7.03
CA ARG A 49 -36.40 16.66 8.26
C ARG A 49 -35.59 15.49 8.83
N LYS A 50 -36.15 14.28 8.82
CA LYS A 50 -35.42 13.06 9.22
C LYS A 50 -34.26 12.76 8.28
N ALA A 51 -34.46 12.89 6.97
CA ALA A 51 -33.39 12.71 5.99
C ALA A 51 -32.26 13.73 6.19
N LEU A 52 -32.60 14.99 6.46
CA LEU A 52 -31.62 16.05 6.72
C LEU A 52 -30.87 15.82 8.04
N GLN A 53 -31.56 15.36 9.09
CA GLN A 53 -30.93 14.97 10.36
C GLN A 53 -30.00 13.76 10.19
N GLN A 54 -30.41 12.77 9.41
CA GLN A 54 -29.58 11.60 9.09
C GLN A 54 -28.35 12.01 8.27
N PHE A 55 -28.52 12.89 7.29
CA PHE A 55 -27.41 13.43 6.52
C PHE A 55 -26.46 14.24 7.41
N GLY A 56 -26.98 15.13 8.26
CA GLY A 56 -26.18 15.87 9.22
C GLY A 56 -25.41 14.95 10.19
N ALA A 57 -26.05 13.89 10.66
CA ALA A 57 -25.39 12.87 11.50
C ALA A 57 -24.29 12.11 10.73
N LEU A 58 -24.51 11.79 9.44
CA LEU A 58 -23.49 11.17 8.59
C LEU A 58 -22.30 12.10 8.34
N VAL A 59 -22.55 13.39 8.09
CA VAL A 59 -21.50 14.40 7.92
C VAL A 59 -20.71 14.58 9.21
N LEU A 60 -21.39 14.68 10.36
CA LEU A 60 -20.75 14.74 11.68
C LEU A 60 -19.91 13.49 11.96
N ALA A 61 -20.45 12.30 11.70
CA ALA A 61 -19.73 11.04 11.87
C ALA A 61 -18.52 10.96 10.93
N GLY A 62 -18.66 11.38 9.67
CA GLY A 62 -17.57 11.45 8.71
C GLY A 62 -16.49 12.45 9.12
N GLY A 63 -16.88 13.64 9.59
CA GLY A 63 -15.96 14.65 10.12
C GLY A 63 -15.22 14.17 11.36
N LEU A 64 -15.92 13.51 12.29
CA LEU A 64 -15.29 12.89 13.47
C LEU A 64 -14.33 11.77 13.07
N ALA A 65 -14.70 10.92 12.11
CA ALA A 65 -13.83 9.87 11.59
C ALA A 65 -12.56 10.47 10.96
N LEU A 66 -12.69 11.52 10.14
CA LEU A 66 -11.54 12.23 9.57
C LEU A 66 -10.66 12.86 10.64
N LEU A 67 -11.25 13.47 11.67
CA LEU A 67 -10.51 14.04 12.80
C LEU A 67 -9.71 12.96 13.56
N LEU A 68 -10.33 11.81 13.81
CA LEU A 68 -9.69 10.66 14.46
C LEU A 68 -8.59 10.03 13.59
N LEU A 69 -8.76 10.06 12.27
CA LEU A 69 -7.77 9.53 11.31
C LEU A 69 -6.67 10.55 10.97
N TRP A 70 -6.86 11.82 11.30
CA TRP A 70 -5.94 12.90 10.93
C TRP A 70 -4.48 12.66 11.34
N PRO A 71 -4.16 12.18 12.58
CA PRO A 71 -2.79 11.90 12.98
C PRO A 71 -2.07 10.85 12.10
N PHE A 72 -2.83 10.02 11.39
CA PHE A 72 -2.30 9.01 10.46
C PHE A 72 -2.30 9.52 9.01
N LEU A 73 -3.34 10.27 8.62
CA LEU A 73 -3.47 10.82 7.27
C LEU A 73 -2.45 11.93 7.00
N ALA A 74 -2.15 12.79 7.97
CA ALA A 74 -1.24 13.92 7.75
C ALA A 74 0.21 13.47 7.41
N PRO A 75 0.86 12.57 8.18
CA PRO A 75 2.18 12.04 7.79
C PRO A 75 2.16 11.26 6.46
N TYR A 76 1.07 10.58 6.16
CA TYR A 76 0.91 9.87 4.89
C TYR A 76 0.87 10.83 3.70
N MET A 77 0.10 11.92 3.81
CA MET A 77 0.02 12.97 2.80
C MET A 77 1.34 13.75 2.67
N GLN A 78 2.06 13.96 3.78
CA GLN A 78 3.40 14.53 3.77
C GLN A 78 4.35 13.65 2.95
N ALA A 79 4.44 12.35 3.27
CA ALA A 79 5.25 11.41 2.51
C ALA A 79 4.84 11.33 1.03
N GLN A 80 3.54 11.41 0.73
CA GLN A 80 3.04 11.45 -0.64
C GLN A 80 3.57 12.66 -1.41
N ARG A 81 3.63 13.84 -0.77
CA ARG A 81 4.18 15.05 -1.37
C ARG A 81 5.70 14.97 -1.52
N ASP A 82 6.39 14.50 -0.49
CA ASP A 82 7.86 14.46 -0.46
C ASP A 82 8.43 13.49 -1.50
N TYR A 83 7.76 12.35 -1.72
CA TYR A 83 8.22 11.31 -2.67
C TYR A 83 7.44 11.28 -3.98
N GLY A 84 6.37 12.08 -4.11
CA GLY A 84 5.55 12.16 -5.32
C GLY A 84 4.88 10.84 -5.72
N PHE A 85 4.71 9.89 -4.79
CA PHE A 85 4.15 8.59 -5.13
C PHE A 85 2.65 8.73 -5.45
N LYS A 86 2.27 8.29 -6.64
CA LYS A 86 0.88 8.13 -7.07
C LYS A 86 0.72 6.74 -7.66
N ARG A 87 -0.45 6.14 -7.50
CA ARG A 87 -0.75 4.87 -8.15
C ARG A 87 -1.28 5.15 -9.53
N ASP A 88 -0.66 4.55 -10.53
CA ASP A 88 -1.13 4.69 -11.89
C ASP A 88 -2.57 4.16 -12.00
N LEU A 89 -3.38 4.80 -12.86
CA LEU A 89 -4.75 4.38 -13.11
C LEU A 89 -4.79 2.98 -13.71
N ALA A 90 -3.80 2.58 -14.52
CA ALA A 90 -3.73 1.22 -15.05
C ALA A 90 -3.48 0.20 -13.93
N GLU A 91 -2.58 0.49 -12.98
CA GLU A 91 -2.37 -0.35 -11.79
C GLU A 91 -3.64 -0.45 -10.94
N THR A 92 -4.30 0.68 -10.69
CA THR A 92 -5.52 0.74 -9.89
C THR A 92 -6.67 -0.03 -10.55
N ARG A 93 -6.81 0.11 -11.87
CA ARG A 93 -7.77 -0.66 -12.69
C ARG A 93 -7.48 -2.15 -12.66
N TYR A 94 -6.20 -2.54 -12.77
CA TYR A 94 -5.78 -3.93 -12.66
C TYR A 94 -6.28 -4.53 -11.35
N TRP A 95 -6.12 -3.85 -10.21
CA TRP A 95 -6.56 -4.34 -8.90
C TRP A 95 -8.05 -4.14 -8.57
N SER A 96 -8.84 -3.69 -9.54
CA SER A 96 -10.28 -3.48 -9.37
C SER A 96 -11.08 -4.78 -9.54
N ALA A 97 -12.25 -4.88 -8.92
CA ALA A 97 -13.14 -6.02 -9.12
C ALA A 97 -13.73 -6.00 -10.54
N ALA A 98 -14.20 -7.15 -10.99
CA ALA A 98 -15.02 -7.32 -12.18
C ALA A 98 -16.28 -8.13 -11.82
N PRO A 99 -17.32 -8.19 -12.67
CA PRO A 99 -18.49 -9.02 -12.41
C PRO A 99 -18.15 -10.50 -12.05
N PRO A 100 -17.16 -11.16 -12.68
CA PRO A 100 -16.73 -12.51 -12.28
C PRO A 100 -16.21 -12.62 -10.85
N SER A 101 -15.72 -11.53 -10.23
CA SER A 101 -15.24 -11.51 -8.85
C SER A 101 -16.33 -11.92 -7.84
N LEU A 102 -17.62 -11.68 -8.17
CA LEU A 102 -18.77 -12.06 -7.35
C LEU A 102 -19.01 -13.58 -7.29
N LEU A 103 -18.45 -14.34 -8.23
CA LEU A 103 -18.61 -15.80 -8.33
C LEU A 103 -17.38 -16.55 -7.78
N ARG A 104 -16.29 -15.83 -7.49
CA ARG A 104 -15.02 -16.39 -7.01
C ARG A 104 -14.95 -16.33 -5.50
N THR A 105 -14.72 -17.49 -4.91
CA THR A 105 -14.47 -17.69 -3.47
C THR A 105 -12.98 -17.82 -3.23
N VAL A 106 -12.58 -17.78 -1.95
CA VAL A 106 -11.19 -18.00 -1.56
C VAL A 106 -10.70 -19.37 -2.03
N GLN A 107 -9.45 -19.46 -2.49
CA GLN A 107 -8.84 -20.70 -3.02
C GLN A 107 -9.00 -21.93 -2.11
N ARG A 108 -9.14 -21.70 -0.80
CA ARG A 108 -9.24 -22.72 0.24
C ARG A 108 -10.67 -22.97 0.70
N SER A 109 -11.68 -22.39 0.05
CA SER A 109 -13.09 -22.67 0.33
C SER A 109 -13.34 -24.16 0.19
N TRP A 110 -13.80 -24.80 1.26
CA TRP A 110 -13.98 -26.23 1.26
C TRP A 110 -15.13 -26.65 0.32
N LEU A 111 -16.25 -25.93 0.38
CA LEU A 111 -17.47 -26.23 -0.37
C LEU A 111 -17.36 -25.94 -1.87
N TYR A 112 -16.78 -24.79 -2.26
CA TYR A 112 -16.81 -24.31 -3.65
C TYR A 112 -15.54 -24.61 -4.46
N LYS A 113 -14.48 -25.13 -3.84
CA LYS A 113 -13.25 -25.49 -4.55
C LYS A 113 -13.46 -26.49 -5.71
N PRO A 114 -14.27 -27.56 -5.58
CA PRO A 114 -14.54 -28.48 -6.70
C PRO A 114 -15.29 -27.78 -7.85
N VAL A 115 -16.29 -26.97 -7.52
CA VAL A 115 -17.13 -26.24 -8.48
C VAL A 115 -16.31 -25.21 -9.27
N GLN A 116 -15.43 -24.48 -8.61
CA GLN A 116 -14.59 -23.46 -9.24
C GLN A 116 -13.54 -24.04 -10.19
N ARG A 117 -12.85 -25.10 -9.77
CA ARG A 117 -11.81 -25.74 -10.58
C ARG A 117 -12.40 -26.54 -11.74
N GLY A 118 -13.54 -27.19 -11.54
CA GLY A 118 -14.19 -28.01 -12.56
C GLY A 118 -15.05 -27.21 -13.54
N ILE A 119 -16.10 -26.57 -13.05
CA ILE A 119 -17.19 -26.01 -13.88
C ILE A 119 -16.85 -24.59 -14.34
N LEU A 120 -16.40 -23.73 -13.42
CA LEU A 120 -16.18 -22.32 -13.73
C LEU A 120 -14.81 -22.04 -14.35
N LYS A 121 -13.89 -23.02 -14.33
CA LYS A 121 -12.47 -22.89 -14.72
C LYS A 121 -11.84 -21.57 -14.20
N ALA A 122 -12.35 -21.08 -13.07
CA ALA A 122 -11.97 -19.79 -12.55
C ALA A 122 -10.67 -19.98 -11.77
N GLN A 123 -9.56 -19.44 -12.28
CA GLN A 123 -8.34 -19.33 -11.50
C GLN A 123 -8.64 -18.36 -10.35
N SER A 124 -8.86 -18.87 -9.14
CA SER A 124 -8.94 -18.01 -7.96
C SER A 124 -7.54 -17.52 -7.65
N SER A 125 -7.34 -16.21 -7.72
CA SER A 125 -6.19 -15.55 -7.10
C SER A 125 -6.58 -15.22 -5.65
N GLY A 126 -5.62 -15.11 -4.73
CA GLY A 126 -5.91 -14.62 -3.36
C GLY A 126 -6.44 -13.18 -3.35
N GLU A 127 -6.27 -12.46 -4.44
CA GLU A 127 -6.70 -11.09 -4.64
C GLU A 127 -7.98 -11.05 -5.50
N ARG A 128 -8.83 -10.04 -5.26
CA ARG A 128 -10.08 -9.76 -6.01
C ARG A 128 -11.24 -10.74 -5.82
N VAL A 129 -11.21 -11.56 -4.78
CA VAL A 129 -12.30 -12.46 -4.37
C VAL A 129 -13.44 -11.68 -3.68
N MET A 130 -14.63 -11.65 -4.28
CA MET A 130 -15.79 -10.86 -3.77
C MET A 130 -17.05 -11.72 -3.53
N TYR A 131 -16.92 -13.04 -3.40
CA TYR A 131 -18.09 -13.91 -3.26
C TYR A 131 -18.96 -13.57 -2.03
N PRO A 132 -20.23 -13.15 -2.22
CA PRO A 132 -21.10 -12.68 -1.14
C PRO A 132 -21.77 -13.79 -0.34
N GLY A 133 -21.67 -15.06 -0.77
CA GLY A 133 -22.44 -16.17 -0.21
C GLY A 133 -23.87 -16.18 -0.73
N LEU A 134 -24.31 -17.29 -1.29
CA LEU A 134 -25.69 -17.46 -1.79
C LEU A 134 -26.70 -17.39 -0.64
N ILE A 135 -26.36 -17.95 0.52
CA ILE A 135 -27.26 -17.97 1.69
C ILE A 135 -27.42 -16.56 2.26
N ALA A 136 -26.30 -15.87 2.47
CA ALA A 136 -26.29 -14.49 2.97
C ALA A 136 -26.97 -13.53 1.99
N LEU A 137 -26.71 -13.67 0.68
CA LEU A 137 -27.34 -12.88 -0.37
C LEU A 137 -28.86 -13.11 -0.41
N GLY A 138 -29.32 -14.36 -0.35
CA GLY A 138 -30.73 -14.70 -0.31
C GLY A 138 -31.45 -14.08 0.90
N LEU A 139 -30.87 -14.20 2.09
CA LEU A 139 -31.39 -13.55 3.29
C LEU A 139 -31.39 -12.02 3.15
N ALA A 140 -30.35 -11.43 2.56
CA ALA A 140 -30.28 -9.98 2.32
C ALA A 140 -31.42 -9.49 1.42
N PHE A 141 -31.73 -10.22 0.34
CA PHE A 141 -32.89 -9.94 -0.51
C PHE A 141 -34.21 -10.02 0.26
N VAL A 142 -34.39 -11.05 1.10
CA VAL A 142 -35.57 -11.18 1.97
C VAL A 142 -35.67 -10.01 2.94
N GLY A 143 -34.55 -9.54 3.52
CA GLY A 143 -34.53 -8.39 4.44
C GLY A 143 -34.91 -7.07 3.78
N LEU A 144 -34.35 -6.83 2.59
CA LEU A 144 -34.62 -5.62 1.80
C LEU A 144 -36.08 -5.58 1.33
N LEU A 145 -36.59 -6.67 0.76
CA LEU A 145 -37.93 -6.73 0.15
C LEU A 145 -39.04 -7.00 1.20
N GLY A 146 -38.80 -7.89 2.16
CA GLY A 146 -39.81 -8.44 3.08
C GLY A 146 -39.94 -7.74 4.44
N GLY A 147 -38.97 -6.92 4.85
CA GLY A 147 -38.87 -6.30 6.19
C GLY A 147 -39.89 -5.20 6.53
N ARG A 148 -41.19 -5.40 6.26
CA ARG A 148 -42.23 -4.38 6.51
C ARG A 148 -42.62 -4.20 7.99
N LYS A 149 -42.39 -5.19 8.86
CA LYS A 149 -42.91 -5.21 10.24
C LYS A 149 -41.88 -4.98 11.36
N THR A 150 -40.57 -5.12 11.11
CA THR A 150 -39.57 -5.25 12.19
C THR A 150 -38.46 -4.18 12.19
N SER A 151 -38.36 -3.33 11.16
CA SER A 151 -37.26 -2.37 11.03
C SER A 151 -37.73 -0.92 11.27
N ARG A 152 -36.90 -0.12 11.95
CA ARG A 152 -36.88 1.35 11.76
C ARG A 152 -36.68 1.59 10.25
N ARG A 153 -37.78 1.73 9.49
CA ARG A 153 -37.88 1.52 8.02
C ARG A 153 -36.73 2.05 7.15
N GLY A 154 -36.02 3.08 7.59
CA GLY A 154 -34.88 3.66 6.87
C GLY A 154 -33.59 2.83 6.92
N LEU A 155 -33.30 2.12 8.02
CA LEU A 155 -31.94 1.58 8.24
C LEU A 155 -31.58 0.47 7.24
N ARG A 156 -32.52 -0.42 6.90
CA ARG A 156 -32.30 -1.46 5.87
C ARG A 156 -31.99 -0.87 4.49
N TRP A 157 -32.60 0.26 4.15
CA TRP A 157 -32.32 0.95 2.89
C TRP A 157 -30.98 1.66 2.93
N THR A 158 -30.58 2.21 4.08
CA THR A 158 -29.23 2.75 4.27
C THR A 158 -28.17 1.69 3.98
N PHE A 159 -28.32 0.48 4.54
CA PHE A 159 -27.39 -0.62 4.25
C PHE A 159 -27.53 -1.15 2.81
N GLY A 160 -28.74 -1.19 2.24
CA GLY A 160 -28.90 -1.53 0.82
C GLY A 160 -28.19 -0.55 -0.13
N VAL A 161 -28.28 0.76 0.15
CA VAL A 161 -27.54 1.80 -0.59
C VAL A 161 -26.05 1.67 -0.34
N LEU A 162 -25.62 1.42 0.89
CA LEU A 162 -24.20 1.18 1.20
C LEU A 162 -23.65 -0.02 0.43
N ALA A 163 -24.40 -1.13 0.36
CA ALA A 163 -24.03 -2.31 -0.43
C ALA A 163 -23.85 -1.95 -1.91
N LEU A 164 -24.80 -1.20 -2.49
CA LEU A 164 -24.73 -0.76 -3.89
C LEU A 164 -23.54 0.16 -4.14
N VAL A 165 -23.32 1.17 -3.29
CA VAL A 165 -22.20 2.11 -3.42
C VAL A 165 -20.87 1.37 -3.29
N ALA A 166 -20.74 0.49 -2.29
CA ALA A 166 -19.55 -0.32 -2.08
C ALA A 166 -19.26 -1.26 -3.27
N LEU A 167 -20.30 -1.86 -3.86
CA LEU A 167 -20.18 -2.67 -5.07
C LEU A 167 -19.70 -1.84 -6.26
N ILE A 168 -20.26 -0.65 -6.47
CA ILE A 168 -19.85 0.24 -7.58
C ILE A 168 -18.40 0.70 -7.39
N LEU A 169 -18.01 1.07 -6.17
CA LEU A 169 -16.64 1.49 -5.87
C LEU A 169 -15.63 0.33 -5.95
N SER A 170 -16.06 -0.91 -5.70
CA SER A 170 -15.16 -2.08 -5.80
C SER A 170 -14.74 -2.39 -7.23
N PHE A 171 -15.57 -2.02 -8.22
CA PHE A 171 -15.22 -2.07 -9.64
C PHE A 171 -14.17 -1.04 -10.06
N GLY A 172 -13.81 -0.10 -9.17
CA GLY A 172 -12.71 0.84 -9.39
C GLY A 172 -13.00 1.92 -10.43
N PRO A 173 -11.96 2.58 -10.98
CA PRO A 173 -12.12 3.78 -11.80
C PRO A 173 -12.81 3.51 -13.14
N TYR A 174 -12.63 2.32 -13.71
CA TYR A 174 -13.20 1.92 -14.99
C TYR A 174 -13.89 0.57 -14.85
N PHE A 175 -15.00 0.39 -15.55
CA PHE A 175 -15.73 -0.88 -15.51
C PHE A 175 -14.96 -1.98 -16.23
N ASN A 176 -14.51 -3.00 -15.48
CA ASN A 176 -13.84 -4.17 -16.03
C ASN A 176 -14.85 -5.25 -16.42
N VAL A 177 -14.74 -5.76 -17.66
CA VAL A 177 -15.60 -6.85 -18.16
C VAL A 177 -14.98 -8.20 -17.83
N ASP A 178 -13.65 -8.31 -17.96
CA ASP A 178 -12.82 -9.44 -17.56
C ASP A 178 -11.82 -9.04 -16.47
N GLU A 179 -11.42 -10.02 -15.65
CA GLU A 179 -10.54 -9.79 -14.49
C GLU A 179 -9.05 -10.00 -14.84
N PHE A 180 -8.77 -10.59 -16.02
CA PHE A 180 -7.44 -10.99 -16.49
C PHE A 180 -6.95 -10.17 -17.69
N GLY A 181 -7.31 -8.90 -17.74
CA GLY A 181 -6.55 -7.97 -18.58
C GLY A 181 -5.08 -8.04 -18.17
N ASP A 182 -4.19 -8.27 -19.13
CA ASP A 182 -2.76 -8.16 -18.88
C ASP A 182 -2.50 -6.76 -18.30
N LYS A 183 -1.61 -6.63 -17.29
CA LYS A 183 -1.25 -5.31 -16.74
C LYS A 183 -0.83 -4.36 -17.87
N TYR A 184 -0.27 -4.92 -18.95
CA TYR A 184 0.22 -4.21 -20.12
C TYR A 184 -0.76 -4.18 -21.32
N GLN A 185 -1.85 -4.96 -21.29
CA GLN A 185 -2.88 -5.00 -22.35
C GLN A 185 -4.27 -5.36 -21.79
N PRO A 186 -4.92 -4.47 -21.01
CA PRO A 186 -6.29 -4.72 -20.56
C PRO A 186 -7.26 -4.66 -21.75
N GLN A 187 -8.26 -5.55 -21.84
CA GLN A 187 -9.39 -5.31 -22.74
C GLN A 187 -10.15 -4.07 -22.25
N GLN A 188 -10.21 -3.04 -23.09
CA GLN A 188 -10.47 -1.66 -22.63
C GLN A 188 -11.94 -1.28 -22.77
N SER A 189 -12.66 -1.25 -21.64
CA SER A 189 -13.84 -0.38 -21.52
C SER A 189 -13.39 0.95 -20.92
N ASN A 190 -13.69 2.06 -21.61
CA ASN A 190 -13.41 3.41 -21.14
C ASN A 190 -14.56 3.99 -20.30
N PHE A 191 -15.50 3.14 -19.85
CA PHE A 191 -16.60 3.59 -19.03
C PHE A 191 -16.13 3.96 -17.62
N GLN A 192 -16.07 5.27 -17.35
CA GLN A 192 -15.65 5.84 -16.07
C GLN A 192 -16.72 5.64 -15.01
N LEU A 193 -16.31 5.12 -13.85
CA LEU A 193 -17.17 4.90 -12.69
C LEU A 193 -16.92 5.98 -11.62
N PRO A 194 -17.78 6.12 -10.60
CA PRO A 194 -17.63 7.12 -9.55
C PRO A 194 -16.26 7.15 -8.87
N TYR A 195 -15.58 6.01 -8.77
CA TYR A 195 -14.21 5.94 -8.22
C TYR A 195 -13.23 6.80 -9.01
N PHE A 196 -13.36 6.92 -10.34
CA PHE A 196 -12.47 7.76 -11.15
C PHE A 196 -12.48 9.21 -10.67
N TRP A 197 -13.66 9.76 -10.38
CA TRP A 197 -13.78 11.12 -9.86
C TRP A 197 -13.21 11.27 -8.46
N LEU A 198 -13.35 10.25 -7.60
CA LEU A 198 -12.70 10.25 -6.29
C LEU A 198 -11.18 10.28 -6.44
N TYR A 199 -10.62 9.46 -7.35
CA TYR A 199 -9.19 9.45 -7.67
C TYR A 199 -8.69 10.84 -8.12
N GLN A 200 -9.44 11.55 -8.95
CA GLN A 200 -9.03 12.86 -9.50
C GLN A 200 -9.20 14.02 -8.51
N ILE A 201 -10.25 13.99 -7.67
CA ILE A 201 -10.68 15.16 -6.90
C ILE A 201 -10.30 15.08 -5.42
N VAL A 202 -10.33 13.88 -4.82
CA VAL A 202 -10.14 13.70 -3.38
C VAL A 202 -8.65 13.52 -3.08
N PRO A 203 -8.00 14.43 -2.32
CA PRO A 203 -6.59 14.31 -1.99
C PRO A 203 -6.25 12.97 -1.32
N GLY A 204 -5.20 12.31 -1.80
CA GLY A 204 -4.72 11.02 -1.27
C GLY A 204 -5.47 9.79 -1.79
N PHE A 205 -6.60 9.96 -2.50
CA PHE A 205 -7.35 8.84 -3.07
C PHE A 205 -6.60 8.18 -4.24
N ASP A 206 -5.74 8.95 -4.91
CA ASP A 206 -4.79 8.51 -5.95
C ASP A 206 -3.66 7.61 -5.44
N SER A 207 -3.54 7.45 -4.12
CA SER A 207 -2.60 6.51 -3.50
C SER A 207 -3.19 5.12 -3.23
N LEU A 208 -4.52 4.96 -3.36
CA LEU A 208 -5.22 3.70 -3.09
C LEU A 208 -5.15 2.74 -4.28
N ARG A 209 -4.26 1.75 -4.21
CA ARG A 209 -4.01 0.83 -5.35
C ARG A 209 -5.06 -0.27 -5.58
N VAL A 210 -5.89 -0.64 -4.58
CA VAL A 210 -6.79 -1.82 -4.66
C VAL A 210 -8.25 -1.45 -4.39
N PRO A 211 -9.01 -0.95 -5.39
CA PRO A 211 -10.42 -0.60 -5.22
C PRO A 211 -11.29 -1.78 -4.79
N HIS A 212 -10.94 -3.00 -5.19
CA HIS A 212 -11.66 -4.21 -4.81
C HIS A 212 -11.93 -4.32 -3.30
N ARG A 213 -11.11 -3.72 -2.42
CA ARG A 213 -11.30 -3.73 -0.96
C ARG A 213 -12.63 -3.11 -0.49
N PHE A 214 -13.29 -2.27 -1.31
CA PHE A 214 -14.67 -1.84 -1.03
C PHE A 214 -15.66 -3.01 -0.92
N ALA A 215 -15.33 -4.19 -1.45
CA ALA A 215 -16.03 -5.44 -1.20
C ALA A 215 -16.28 -5.72 0.28
N GLN A 216 -15.37 -5.35 1.19
CA GLN A 216 -15.54 -5.55 2.63
C GLN A 216 -16.78 -4.80 3.17
N LEU A 217 -17.01 -3.58 2.67
CA LEU A 217 -18.19 -2.79 3.01
C LEU A 217 -19.46 -3.37 2.38
N LEU A 218 -19.37 -3.90 1.15
CA LEU A 218 -20.46 -4.66 0.53
C LEU A 218 -20.86 -5.85 1.40
N MET A 219 -19.89 -6.67 1.83
CA MET A 219 -20.12 -7.85 2.67
C MET A 219 -20.77 -7.48 4.01
N LEU A 220 -20.25 -6.44 4.68
CA LEU A 220 -20.84 -5.93 5.92
C LEU A 220 -22.29 -5.50 5.72
N ALA A 221 -22.56 -4.73 4.66
CA ALA A 221 -23.90 -4.23 4.37
C ALA A 221 -24.89 -5.36 4.04
N LEU A 222 -24.46 -6.36 3.27
CA LEU A 222 -25.24 -7.55 2.99
C LEU A 222 -25.49 -8.38 4.25
N ALA A 223 -24.52 -8.53 5.15
CA ALA A 223 -24.70 -9.24 6.41
C ALA A 223 -25.77 -8.57 7.31
N VAL A 224 -25.78 -7.24 7.39
CA VAL A 224 -26.84 -6.50 8.11
C VAL A 224 -28.20 -6.70 7.45
N CYS A 225 -28.28 -6.65 6.10
CA CYS A 225 -29.51 -6.93 5.37
C CYS A 225 -29.99 -8.37 5.59
N ALA A 226 -29.08 -9.33 5.63
CA ALA A 226 -29.37 -10.73 5.91
C ALA A 226 -29.94 -10.93 7.32
N GLY A 227 -29.41 -10.21 8.32
CA GLY A 227 -29.98 -10.16 9.66
C GLY A 227 -31.42 -9.66 9.69
N TYR A 228 -31.75 -8.62 8.91
CA TYR A 228 -33.15 -8.18 8.75
C TYR A 228 -34.03 -9.24 8.07
N GLY A 229 -33.49 -9.97 7.08
CA GLY A 229 -34.19 -11.06 6.43
C GLY A 229 -34.55 -12.17 7.41
N LEU A 230 -33.56 -12.61 8.19
CA LEU A 230 -33.72 -13.61 9.23
C LEU A 230 -34.72 -13.17 10.30
N ALA A 231 -34.63 -11.93 10.80
CA ALA A 231 -35.59 -11.37 11.74
C ALA A 231 -37.03 -11.32 11.19
N GLY A 232 -37.19 -11.15 9.88
CA GLY A 232 -38.49 -11.21 9.21
C GLY A 232 -39.09 -12.62 9.12
N LEU A 233 -38.28 -13.66 9.22
CA LEU A 233 -38.68 -15.07 9.14
C LEU A 233 -39.09 -15.65 10.51
N GLN A 234 -38.68 -15.03 11.61
CA GLN A 234 -38.98 -15.44 12.98
C GLN A 234 -40.43 -15.09 13.38
N ARG A 235 -41.40 -15.88 12.89
CA ARG A 235 -42.83 -15.67 13.18
C ARG A 235 -43.33 -16.42 14.43
N THR A 236 -42.54 -17.32 15.02
CA THR A 236 -42.91 -18.11 16.21
C THR A 236 -41.71 -18.28 17.16
N LYS A 237 -41.97 -18.55 18.46
CA LYS A 237 -40.91 -18.69 19.49
C LYS A 237 -39.91 -19.82 19.19
N LEU A 238 -40.38 -20.95 18.66
CA LEU A 238 -39.50 -22.07 18.24
C LEU A 238 -38.58 -21.67 17.06
N ARG A 239 -39.14 -20.93 16.09
CA ARG A 239 -38.38 -20.41 14.94
C ARG A 239 -37.40 -19.30 15.31
N ALA A 240 -37.60 -18.65 16.46
CA ALA A 240 -36.72 -17.59 16.95
C ALA A 240 -35.32 -18.10 17.35
N TRP A 241 -35.19 -19.38 17.73
CA TRP A 241 -33.90 -19.98 18.10
C TRP A 241 -33.34 -20.92 17.01
N LEU A 242 -34.20 -21.70 16.35
CA LEU A 242 -33.77 -22.67 15.34
C LEU A 242 -33.29 -22.02 14.04
N LEU A 243 -33.98 -20.97 13.54
CA LEU A 243 -33.61 -20.36 12.26
C LEU A 243 -32.25 -19.64 12.33
N PRO A 244 -31.92 -18.85 13.37
CA PRO A 244 -30.58 -18.29 13.50
C PRO A 244 -29.48 -19.34 13.60
N GLY A 245 -29.71 -20.42 14.37
CA GLY A 245 -28.74 -21.51 14.48
C GLY A 245 -28.49 -22.18 13.13
N LEU A 246 -29.57 -22.53 12.41
CA LEU A 246 -29.47 -23.16 11.09
C LEU A 246 -28.80 -22.25 10.06
N PHE A 247 -29.26 -21.01 9.90
CA PHE A 247 -28.68 -20.10 8.91
C PHE A 247 -27.26 -19.67 9.29
N GLY A 248 -26.96 -19.54 10.58
CA GLY A 248 -25.60 -19.34 11.07
C GLY A 248 -24.67 -20.50 10.70
N LEU A 249 -25.13 -21.74 10.90
CA LEU A 249 -24.38 -22.94 10.48
C LEU A 249 -24.21 -23.00 8.96
N LEU A 250 -25.26 -22.73 8.19
CA LEU A 250 -25.21 -22.73 6.73
C LEU A 250 -24.22 -21.70 6.19
N VAL A 251 -24.23 -20.47 6.73
CA VAL A 251 -23.24 -19.44 6.38
C VAL A 251 -21.84 -19.87 6.81
N ALA A 252 -21.67 -20.45 8.01
CA ALA A 252 -20.36 -20.93 8.47
C ALA A 252 -19.80 -22.02 7.54
N VAL A 253 -20.63 -22.98 7.11
CA VAL A 253 -20.26 -24.03 6.15
C VAL A 253 -19.93 -23.42 4.78
N GLU A 254 -20.72 -22.46 4.32
CA GLU A 254 -20.52 -21.80 3.02
C GLU A 254 -19.18 -21.06 2.93
N PHE A 255 -18.81 -20.36 4.01
CA PHE A 255 -17.56 -19.61 4.11
C PHE A 255 -16.42 -20.40 4.72
N PHE A 256 -16.62 -21.67 5.06
CA PHE A 256 -15.58 -22.48 5.69
C PHE A 256 -14.36 -22.61 4.77
N ALA A 257 -13.24 -22.09 5.26
CA ALA A 257 -11.93 -22.22 4.64
C ALA A 257 -10.94 -22.64 5.75
N PRO A 258 -10.17 -23.72 5.55
CA PRO A 258 -9.15 -24.12 6.52
C PRO A 258 -8.19 -22.96 6.79
N GLY A 259 -7.84 -22.74 8.06
CA GLY A 259 -6.96 -21.65 8.49
C GLY A 259 -5.58 -21.69 7.83
N LEU A 260 -4.93 -20.53 7.65
CA LEU A 260 -3.55 -20.47 7.18
C LEU A 260 -2.62 -21.15 8.20
N PRO A 261 -1.57 -21.86 7.76
CA PRO A 261 -0.53 -22.30 8.68
C PRO A 261 -0.02 -21.06 9.42
N GLN A 262 -0.10 -21.10 10.74
CA GLN A 262 0.40 -20.02 11.57
C GLN A 262 1.87 -20.31 11.87
N VAL A 263 2.71 -19.31 11.63
CA VAL A 263 4.11 -19.32 12.06
C VAL A 263 4.18 -18.47 13.32
N PRO A 264 4.62 -19.01 14.47
CA PRO A 264 4.82 -18.20 15.66
C PRO A 264 5.86 -17.11 15.40
N THR A 265 5.50 -15.86 15.68
CA THR A 265 6.41 -14.72 15.64
C THR A 265 6.46 -14.10 17.04
N PRO A 266 7.30 -14.65 17.95
CA PRO A 266 7.25 -14.33 19.36
C PRO A 266 7.69 -12.88 19.63
N MET A 267 7.04 -12.20 20.57
CA MET A 267 7.26 -10.77 20.87
C MET A 267 7.57 -10.55 22.36
N GLY A 268 8.09 -9.36 22.69
CA GLY A 268 8.42 -8.99 24.07
C GLY A 268 9.50 -9.89 24.65
N GLU A 269 9.28 -10.45 25.84
CA GLU A 269 10.22 -11.35 26.52
C GLU A 269 10.53 -12.64 25.75
N GLN A 270 9.65 -13.04 24.83
CA GLN A 270 9.84 -14.24 24.00
C GLN A 270 10.51 -13.94 22.67
N ALA A 271 10.73 -12.66 22.34
CA ALA A 271 11.37 -12.29 21.08
C ALA A 271 12.80 -12.85 20.98
N PRO A 272 13.33 -13.04 19.76
CA PRO A 272 14.70 -13.48 19.56
C PRO A 272 15.71 -12.60 20.32
N ALA A 273 16.78 -13.23 20.80
CA ALA A 273 17.73 -12.60 21.73
C ALA A 273 18.34 -11.31 21.19
N LEU A 274 18.67 -11.27 19.89
CA LEU A 274 19.18 -10.08 19.21
C LEU A 274 18.22 -8.89 19.38
N TYR A 275 16.92 -9.07 19.11
CA TYR A 275 15.97 -7.96 19.18
C TYR A 275 15.63 -7.57 20.62
N ARG A 276 15.60 -8.53 21.56
CA ARG A 276 15.44 -8.21 22.99
C ARG A 276 16.60 -7.36 23.50
N TRP A 277 17.83 -7.75 23.14
CA TRP A 277 19.01 -6.97 23.49
C TRP A 277 18.98 -5.57 22.85
N LEU A 278 18.66 -5.47 21.55
CA LEU A 278 18.51 -4.16 20.89
C LEU A 278 17.39 -3.31 21.51
N ALA A 279 16.32 -3.90 22.02
CA ALA A 279 15.25 -3.16 22.71
C ALA A 279 15.67 -2.67 24.11
N ASP A 280 16.68 -3.30 24.73
CA ASP A 280 17.20 -2.91 26.03
C ASP A 280 17.93 -1.55 25.94
N PRO A 281 17.64 -0.58 26.81
CA PRO A 281 18.33 0.71 26.84
C PRO A 281 19.85 0.63 26.96
N SER A 282 20.40 -0.42 27.58
CA SER A 282 21.84 -0.65 27.70
C SER A 282 22.53 -0.88 26.36
N SER A 283 21.84 -1.42 25.35
CA SER A 283 22.41 -1.61 24.01
C SER A 283 22.77 -0.30 23.32
N ARG A 284 22.26 0.85 23.79
CA ARG A 284 22.50 2.18 23.20
C ARG A 284 23.95 2.63 23.29
N THR A 285 24.74 2.06 24.20
CA THR A 285 26.18 2.35 24.31
C THR A 285 26.98 1.70 23.19
N GLU A 286 26.50 0.58 22.65
CA GLU A 286 27.15 -0.16 21.57
C GLU A 286 26.54 0.19 20.20
N VAL A 287 25.21 0.31 20.13
CA VAL A 287 24.45 0.69 18.94
C VAL A 287 23.50 1.83 19.29
N ALA A 288 23.85 3.06 18.91
CA ALA A 288 23.05 4.24 19.22
C ALA A 288 21.59 4.13 18.75
N GLN A 289 20.68 4.86 19.40
CA GLN A 289 19.24 4.80 19.10
C GLN A 289 18.89 5.34 17.70
N ASP A 290 19.65 6.31 17.23
CA ASP A 290 19.54 6.96 15.92
C ASP A 290 20.45 6.33 14.86
N ALA A 291 21.20 5.28 15.20
CA ALA A 291 22.03 4.57 14.24
C ALA A 291 21.17 3.91 13.17
N LEU A 292 21.46 4.23 11.90
CA LEU A 292 20.86 3.56 10.76
C LEU A 292 21.40 2.13 10.65
N VAL A 293 20.49 1.16 10.70
CA VAL A 293 20.82 -0.26 10.62
C VAL A 293 20.32 -0.87 9.30
N LEU A 294 20.97 -1.95 8.88
CA LEU A 294 20.55 -2.76 7.74
C LEU A 294 20.49 -4.23 8.15
N GLU A 295 19.33 -4.84 7.97
CA GLU A 295 19.10 -6.23 8.37
C GLU A 295 19.16 -7.19 7.17
N LEU A 296 19.90 -8.30 7.30
CA LEU A 296 20.30 -9.14 6.19
C LEU A 296 20.13 -10.63 6.52
N PRO A 297 19.81 -11.49 5.53
CA PRO A 297 19.73 -11.21 4.10
C PRO A 297 18.42 -10.53 3.66
N LEU A 298 18.43 -9.88 2.48
CA LEU A 298 17.21 -9.41 1.84
C LEU A 298 16.48 -10.58 1.15
N THR A 299 15.59 -11.27 1.88
CA THR A 299 14.83 -12.41 1.34
C THR A 299 13.46 -11.97 0.82
N GLY A 300 13.10 -12.39 -0.40
CA GLY A 300 11.82 -12.05 -1.01
C GLY A 300 11.73 -12.41 -2.50
N PRO A 301 10.54 -12.36 -3.12
CA PRO A 301 10.37 -12.52 -4.56
C PRO A 301 11.09 -11.41 -5.33
N ALA A 302 11.25 -11.58 -6.66
CA ALA A 302 11.97 -10.65 -7.56
C ALA A 302 11.49 -9.17 -7.55
N VAL A 303 10.41 -8.85 -6.83
CA VAL A 303 9.89 -7.49 -6.66
C VAL A 303 10.03 -7.10 -5.18
N PRO A 304 10.70 -5.97 -4.85
CA PRO A 304 11.12 -5.61 -3.50
C PRO A 304 9.97 -5.07 -2.61
N ILE A 305 8.74 -5.57 -2.77
CA ILE A 305 7.58 -5.18 -1.96
C ILE A 305 7.41 -6.21 -0.83
N ASN A 306 7.35 -5.74 0.42
CA ASN A 306 7.20 -6.58 1.63
C ASN A 306 8.37 -7.54 1.87
N ILE A 307 9.60 -7.05 1.74
CA ILE A 307 10.81 -7.81 2.10
C ILE A 307 10.82 -8.02 3.62
N ASN A 308 10.80 -9.28 4.04
CA ASN A 308 10.96 -9.69 5.45
C ASN A 308 10.07 -8.91 6.44
N PRO A 309 8.74 -9.17 6.45
CA PRO A 309 7.83 -8.51 7.39
C PRO A 309 8.19 -8.74 8.86
N GLU A 310 8.94 -9.82 9.15
CA GLU A 310 9.48 -10.10 10.49
C GLU A 310 10.47 -9.01 10.93
N TYR A 311 11.35 -8.53 10.05
CA TYR A 311 12.30 -7.45 10.36
C TYR A 311 11.57 -6.16 10.72
N ALA A 312 10.53 -5.81 9.95
CA ALA A 312 9.70 -4.65 10.24
C ALA A 312 8.94 -4.78 11.57
N LEU A 313 8.46 -5.99 11.91
CA LEU A 313 7.81 -6.27 13.18
C LEU A 313 8.78 -6.12 14.35
N TYR A 314 9.96 -6.72 14.28
CA TYR A 314 10.97 -6.62 15.33
C TYR A 314 11.60 -5.23 15.42
N GLY A 315 11.61 -4.48 14.32
CA GLY A 315 11.90 -3.05 14.28
C GLY A 315 11.07 -2.23 15.26
N LEU A 316 9.82 -2.64 15.54
CA LEU A 316 8.96 -1.97 16.52
C LEU A 316 9.46 -2.10 17.96
N LEU A 317 10.23 -3.16 18.26
CA LEU A 317 10.80 -3.39 19.59
C LEU A 317 11.96 -2.44 19.84
N HIS A 318 12.93 -2.38 18.93
CA HIS A 318 14.16 -1.62 19.15
C HIS A 318 14.11 -0.18 18.62
N ARG A 319 13.17 0.15 17.73
CA ARG A 319 12.89 1.51 17.22
C ARG A 319 14.12 2.25 16.69
N ARG A 320 15.04 1.52 16.06
CA ARG A 320 16.19 2.14 15.35
C ARG A 320 15.80 2.38 13.89
N PRO A 321 16.28 3.43 13.24
CA PRO A 321 16.09 3.62 11.81
C PRO A 321 16.63 2.43 11.02
N MET A 322 15.86 1.92 10.06
CA MET A 322 16.24 0.77 9.24
C MET A 322 16.23 1.15 7.76
N LEU A 323 17.28 0.78 7.02
CA LEU A 323 17.38 1.07 5.60
C LEU A 323 16.46 0.17 4.75
N ASN A 324 16.24 -1.07 5.19
CA ASN A 324 15.43 -2.08 4.47
C ASN A 324 14.06 -2.35 5.14
N GLY A 325 13.45 -1.33 5.75
CA GLY A 325 12.09 -1.45 6.29
C GLY A 325 11.05 -1.81 5.23
N THR A 326 10.00 -2.53 5.62
CA THR A 326 8.88 -2.85 4.72
C THR A 326 7.90 -1.68 4.62
N ALA A 327 7.61 -1.25 3.39
CA ALA A 327 6.53 -0.32 3.09
C ALA A 327 5.71 -0.77 1.87
N ASN A 328 4.43 -0.42 1.84
CA ASN A 328 3.56 -0.66 0.68
C ASN A 328 3.87 0.28 -0.49
N ILE A 329 4.69 1.30 -0.29
CA ILE A 329 5.19 2.23 -1.29
C ILE A 329 6.70 2.07 -1.30
N LEU A 330 7.27 1.80 -2.47
CA LEU A 330 8.71 1.70 -2.63
C LEU A 330 9.28 3.12 -2.72
N PRO A 331 10.17 3.53 -1.80
CA PRO A 331 10.86 4.79 -1.94
C PRO A 331 11.61 4.85 -3.27
N PRO A 332 11.73 6.04 -3.87
CA PRO A 332 12.71 6.35 -4.89
C PRO A 332 14.06 5.65 -4.60
N GLY A 333 14.51 4.75 -5.49
CA GLY A 333 15.84 4.15 -5.43
C GLY A 333 15.91 2.82 -4.70
N PHE A 334 14.84 2.42 -4.00
CA PHE A 334 14.82 1.20 -3.20
C PHE A 334 14.99 -0.07 -4.04
N GLU A 335 14.46 -0.11 -5.27
CA GLU A 335 14.68 -1.26 -6.17
C GLU A 335 16.16 -1.40 -6.55
N ARG A 336 16.84 -0.28 -6.79
CA ARG A 336 18.27 -0.29 -7.08
C ARG A 336 19.06 -0.71 -5.85
N PHE A 337 18.73 -0.18 -4.68
CA PHE A 337 19.30 -0.62 -3.40
C PHE A 337 19.14 -2.13 -3.20
N TYR A 338 17.93 -2.66 -3.40
CA TYR A 338 17.66 -4.09 -3.32
C TYR A 338 18.55 -4.89 -4.27
N ASN A 339 18.65 -4.47 -5.53
CA ASN A 339 19.47 -5.16 -6.53
C ASN A 339 20.97 -5.14 -6.19
N GLU A 340 21.47 -4.08 -5.54
CA GLU A 340 22.86 -4.00 -5.10
C GLU A 340 23.15 -4.89 -3.88
N VAL A 341 22.19 -5.04 -2.97
CA VAL A 341 22.42 -5.65 -1.64
C VAL A 341 21.87 -7.08 -1.53
N LYS A 342 20.96 -7.51 -2.41
CA LYS A 342 20.36 -8.86 -2.36
C LYS A 342 21.38 -9.99 -2.45
N ASP A 343 22.53 -9.74 -3.10
CA ASP A 343 23.60 -10.72 -3.31
C ASP A 343 24.70 -10.63 -2.25
N PHE A 344 24.55 -9.74 -1.24
CA PHE A 344 25.39 -9.71 -0.04
C PHE A 344 25.59 -11.14 0.49
N PRO A 345 26.81 -11.52 0.93
CA PRO A 345 27.92 -10.68 1.37
C PRO A 345 29.03 -10.44 0.34
N ASP A 346 29.23 -9.17 -0.05
CA ASP A 346 30.35 -8.73 -0.87
C ASP A 346 30.76 -7.27 -0.54
N LEU A 347 31.91 -6.83 -1.06
CA LEU A 347 32.43 -5.48 -0.81
C LEU A 347 31.59 -4.37 -1.46
N ARG A 348 30.92 -4.67 -2.58
CA ARG A 348 30.10 -3.71 -3.32
C ARG A 348 28.84 -3.36 -2.53
N SER A 349 28.17 -4.36 -1.97
CA SER A 349 27.04 -4.23 -1.04
C SER A 349 27.44 -3.43 0.20
N LEU A 350 28.64 -3.65 0.75
CA LEU A 350 29.15 -2.90 1.91
C LEU A 350 29.42 -1.44 1.61
N ASP A 351 30.01 -1.12 0.45
CA ASP A 351 30.21 0.27 0.04
C ASP A 351 28.86 0.99 -0.15
N VAL A 352 27.85 0.32 -0.71
CA VAL A 352 26.49 0.88 -0.83
C VAL A 352 25.86 1.12 0.54
N ALA A 353 25.97 0.16 1.45
CA ALA A 353 25.45 0.32 2.81
C ALA A 353 26.13 1.52 3.52
N GLU A 354 27.46 1.58 3.51
CA GLU A 354 28.23 2.66 4.14
C GLU A 354 27.96 4.02 3.49
N GLY A 355 27.97 4.10 2.15
CA GLY A 355 27.72 5.34 1.42
C GLY A 355 26.30 5.90 1.64
N LEU A 356 25.34 5.04 2.01
CA LEU A 356 23.99 5.43 2.44
C LEU A 356 23.90 5.71 3.95
N GLY A 357 25.01 5.63 4.69
CA GLY A 357 25.12 5.96 6.11
C GLY A 357 24.84 4.80 7.08
N VAL A 358 24.75 3.56 6.59
CA VAL A 358 24.60 2.38 7.46
C VAL A 358 25.90 2.14 8.20
N LYS A 359 25.81 2.06 9.53
CA LYS A 359 26.96 1.75 10.40
C LYS A 359 26.92 0.34 10.98
N PHE A 360 25.72 -0.22 11.12
CA PHE A 360 25.53 -1.53 11.73
C PHE A 360 24.70 -2.45 10.85
N LEU A 361 25.16 -3.69 10.72
CA LEU A 361 24.44 -4.76 10.03
C LEU A 361 23.91 -5.75 11.05
N LEU A 362 22.63 -6.10 10.95
CA LEU A 362 22.00 -7.20 11.69
C LEU A 362 21.96 -8.40 10.73
N VAL A 363 22.79 -9.41 10.96
CA VAL A 363 23.01 -10.50 10.01
C VAL A 363 22.55 -11.83 10.60
N HIS A 364 21.58 -12.45 9.95
CA HIS A 364 21.07 -13.78 10.30
C HIS A 364 21.86 -14.86 9.55
N ARG A 365 23.00 -15.31 10.10
CA ARG A 365 23.94 -16.23 9.42
C ARG A 365 23.28 -17.53 8.94
N ALA A 366 22.28 -18.02 9.69
CA ALA A 366 21.53 -19.23 9.34
C ALA A 366 20.79 -19.16 8.00
N ASN A 367 20.50 -17.95 7.52
CA ASN A 367 19.76 -17.74 6.27
C ASN A 367 20.69 -17.59 5.04
N PHE A 368 22.01 -17.68 5.23
CA PHE A 368 22.99 -17.67 4.15
C PHE A 368 23.40 -19.08 3.74
N SER A 369 23.71 -19.25 2.46
CA SER A 369 24.39 -20.45 1.96
C SER A 369 25.77 -20.61 2.61
N GLN A 370 26.36 -21.80 2.50
CA GLN A 370 27.70 -22.05 3.01
C GLN A 370 28.73 -21.05 2.45
N ALA A 371 28.69 -20.78 1.13
CA ALA A 371 29.56 -19.79 0.49
C ALA A 371 29.35 -18.37 1.07
N GLY A 372 28.10 -18.00 1.37
CA GLY A 372 27.80 -16.73 2.04
C GLY A 372 28.37 -16.67 3.45
N GLN A 373 28.29 -17.76 4.22
CA GLN A 373 28.87 -17.82 5.57
C GLN A 373 30.41 -17.74 5.56
N GLU A 374 31.05 -18.39 4.59
CA GLU A 374 32.51 -18.29 4.38
C GLU A 374 32.93 -16.85 4.00
N ALA A 375 32.16 -16.21 3.11
CA ALA A 375 32.39 -14.82 2.73
C ALA A 375 32.19 -13.83 3.90
N LEU A 376 31.16 -14.04 4.73
CA LEU A 376 30.99 -13.27 5.98
C LEU A 376 32.19 -13.44 6.92
N THR A 377 32.69 -14.67 7.06
CA THR A 377 33.86 -14.96 7.91
C THR A 377 35.11 -14.24 7.39
N LYS A 378 35.32 -14.23 6.08
CA LYS A 378 36.40 -13.46 5.45
C LYS A 378 36.24 -11.96 5.66
N LEU A 379 35.02 -11.43 5.53
CA LEU A 379 34.74 -10.01 5.75
C LEU A 379 34.86 -9.61 7.22
N ALA A 380 34.72 -10.55 8.17
CA ALA A 380 34.88 -10.33 9.60
C ALA A 380 36.31 -10.60 10.12
N SER A 381 37.28 -10.89 9.23
CA SER A 381 38.69 -11.03 9.63
C SER A 381 39.26 -9.69 10.15
N PRO A 382 40.43 -9.69 10.81
CA PRO A 382 41.08 -8.45 11.28
C PRO A 382 41.25 -7.40 10.16
N GLU A 383 41.62 -7.85 8.96
CA GLU A 383 41.77 -7.04 7.73
C GLU A 383 40.44 -6.81 7.00
N GLY A 384 39.39 -7.53 7.39
CA GLY A 384 38.06 -7.45 6.84
C GLY A 384 37.31 -6.17 7.21
N ARG A 385 36.20 -5.91 6.51
CA ARG A 385 35.36 -4.71 6.63
C ARG A 385 34.31 -4.77 7.73
N LEU A 386 34.13 -5.93 8.36
CA LEU A 386 33.16 -6.14 9.42
C LEU A 386 33.86 -6.39 10.75
N GLU A 387 33.33 -5.78 11.80
CA GLU A 387 33.75 -6.03 13.18
C GLU A 387 32.55 -6.54 13.97
N ILE A 388 32.73 -7.63 14.73
CA ILE A 388 31.66 -8.19 15.53
C ILE A 388 31.44 -7.30 16.76
N VAL A 389 30.24 -6.75 16.88
CA VAL A 389 29.80 -6.01 18.07
C VAL A 389 29.25 -7.00 19.10
N ARG A 390 28.32 -7.86 18.65
CA ARG A 390 27.67 -8.90 19.48
C ARG A 390 27.27 -10.10 18.65
N GLU A 391 27.29 -11.28 19.26
CA GLU A 391 26.73 -12.51 18.70
C GLU A 391 25.63 -13.11 19.59
N PHE A 392 24.59 -13.62 18.93
CA PHE A 392 23.44 -14.31 19.53
C PHE A 392 23.20 -15.63 18.77
N GLY A 393 24.09 -16.59 18.95
CA GLY A 393 24.06 -17.84 18.17
C GLY A 393 24.32 -17.56 16.69
N THR A 394 23.32 -17.75 15.83
CA THR A 394 23.46 -17.49 14.38
C THR A 394 23.25 -16.03 14.00
N ASP A 395 22.70 -15.22 14.90
CA ASP A 395 22.43 -13.80 14.63
C ASP A 395 23.60 -12.95 15.14
N VAL A 396 24.11 -12.06 14.30
CA VAL A 396 25.30 -11.25 14.60
C VAL A 396 25.06 -9.80 14.25
N ILE A 397 25.52 -8.92 15.13
CA ILE A 397 25.58 -7.49 14.86
C ILE A 397 27.00 -7.15 14.48
N TYR A 398 27.17 -6.65 13.26
CA TYR A 398 28.45 -6.17 12.77
C TYR A 398 28.48 -4.65 12.73
N TRP A 399 29.61 -4.06 13.11
CA TRP A 399 29.97 -2.70 12.75
C TRP A 399 30.67 -2.72 11.39
N VAL A 400 30.27 -1.81 10.50
CA VAL A 400 30.90 -1.64 9.18
C VAL A 400 32.08 -0.69 9.35
N LYS A 401 33.30 -1.22 9.27
CA LYS A 401 34.53 -0.40 9.30
C LYS A 401 34.53 0.55 8.09
N PRO A 402 35.04 1.78 8.19
CA PRO A 402 35.11 2.70 7.06
C PRO A 402 35.87 2.13 5.85
N SER A 403 35.39 2.43 4.63
CA SER A 403 36.04 1.98 3.41
C SER A 403 37.35 2.74 3.17
N LYS A 404 38.46 2.01 3.17
CA LYS A 404 39.75 2.55 2.68
C LYS A 404 39.83 2.60 1.15
N ARG A 405 38.84 2.01 0.44
CA ARG A 405 38.87 1.84 -1.03
C ARG A 405 38.79 3.16 -1.79
N PHE A 406 38.28 4.22 -1.15
CA PHE A 406 38.12 5.54 -1.76
C PHE A 406 39.14 6.59 -1.28
N GLU A 407 40.02 6.23 -0.33
CA GLU A 407 41.07 7.14 0.18
C GLU A 407 42.04 7.57 -0.93
N LEU A 408 42.55 6.61 -1.70
CA LEU A 408 43.51 6.90 -2.78
C LEU A 408 42.85 7.67 -3.95
N PRO A 409 41.66 7.27 -4.47
CA PRO A 409 40.92 8.10 -5.42
C PRO A 409 40.69 9.54 -4.93
N ALA A 410 40.34 9.73 -3.65
CA ALA A 410 40.15 11.06 -3.08
C ALA A 410 41.44 11.91 -3.02
N GLN A 411 42.62 11.27 -3.00
CA GLN A 411 43.91 11.95 -3.06
C GLN A 411 44.33 12.28 -4.51
N LEU A 412 43.95 11.42 -5.46
CA LEU A 412 44.29 11.56 -6.88
C LEU A 412 43.44 12.61 -7.60
N ILE A 413 42.23 12.87 -7.12
CA ILE A 413 41.29 13.84 -7.69
C ILE A 413 41.37 15.14 -6.88
N PRO A 414 41.73 16.29 -7.49
CA PRO A 414 41.73 17.58 -6.82
C PRO A 414 40.33 17.99 -6.35
N GLN A 415 40.26 18.69 -5.22
CA GLN A 415 39.01 19.29 -4.75
C GLN A 415 38.45 20.28 -5.79
N GLY A 416 37.13 20.26 -6.00
CA GLY A 416 36.43 21.07 -7.00
C GLY A 416 36.50 20.54 -8.43
N ALA A 417 37.26 19.46 -8.68
CA ALA A 417 37.34 18.82 -9.99
C ALA A 417 35.99 18.28 -10.46
N GLU A 418 35.86 18.19 -11.79
CA GLU A 418 34.70 17.58 -12.43
C GLU A 418 34.95 16.08 -12.61
N VAL A 419 34.08 15.26 -12.04
CA VAL A 419 34.20 13.81 -12.05
C VAL A 419 33.01 13.21 -12.77
N PHE A 420 33.27 12.57 -13.89
CA PHE A 420 32.28 11.78 -14.60
C PHE A 420 32.11 10.40 -13.93
N ILE A 421 30.88 10.01 -13.64
CA ILE A 421 30.53 8.70 -13.13
C ILE A 421 29.82 7.93 -14.25
N GLY A 422 30.48 6.89 -14.74
CA GLY A 422 29.90 5.96 -15.70
C GLY A 422 28.70 5.25 -15.11
N ASP A 423 27.68 5.02 -15.94
CA ASP A 423 26.53 4.23 -15.53
C ASP A 423 26.72 2.75 -15.87
N ASP A 424 25.97 1.89 -15.21
CA ASP A 424 25.97 0.46 -15.54
C ASP A 424 25.13 0.21 -16.80
N THR A 425 25.41 -0.87 -17.53
CA THR A 425 24.72 -1.18 -18.80
C THR A 425 23.21 -1.38 -18.65
N ASN A 426 22.74 -1.66 -17.43
CA ASN A 426 21.33 -1.90 -17.14
C ASN A 426 20.62 -0.67 -16.55
N HIS A 427 21.33 0.43 -16.28
CA HIS A 427 20.82 1.63 -15.61
C HIS A 427 20.07 1.30 -14.30
N LYS A 428 20.53 0.28 -13.58
CA LYS A 428 19.90 -0.25 -12.36
C LYS A 428 20.79 -0.11 -11.14
N SER A 429 22.03 0.32 -11.31
CA SER A 429 22.96 0.45 -10.21
C SER A 429 22.61 1.62 -9.28
N LEU A 430 22.76 1.41 -7.97
CA LEU A 430 22.78 2.47 -6.96
C LEU A 430 24.21 2.82 -6.51
N TYR A 431 25.21 2.11 -7.03
CA TYR A 431 26.61 2.34 -6.69
C TYR A 431 27.10 3.79 -6.94
N PRO A 432 26.57 4.59 -7.89
CA PRO A 432 26.91 6.00 -7.98
C PRO A 432 26.58 6.79 -6.70
N ALA A 433 25.49 6.45 -5.99
CA ALA A 433 25.20 7.04 -4.68
C ALA A 433 26.24 6.63 -3.62
N ALA A 434 26.73 5.39 -3.67
CA ALA A 434 27.81 4.92 -2.80
C ALA A 434 29.10 5.72 -3.04
N ILE A 435 29.46 5.94 -4.31
CA ILE A 435 30.63 6.74 -4.69
C ILE A 435 30.53 8.15 -4.09
N ILE A 436 29.38 8.83 -4.22
CA ILE A 436 29.22 10.18 -3.65
C ILE A 436 29.31 10.15 -2.13
N GLY A 437 28.66 9.18 -1.48
CA GLY A 437 28.66 9.05 -0.02
C GLY A 437 30.06 8.80 0.55
N LEU A 438 30.89 8.04 -0.18
CA LEU A 438 32.24 7.65 0.26
C LEU A 438 33.33 8.63 -0.18
N LEU A 439 33.24 9.19 -1.40
CA LEU A 439 34.21 10.14 -1.94
C LEU A 439 33.97 11.56 -1.40
N GLY A 440 32.72 11.89 -1.08
CA GLY A 440 32.33 13.14 -0.41
C GLY A 440 31.83 14.24 -1.34
N SER A 441 31.36 15.36 -0.78
CA SER A 441 30.76 16.47 -1.55
C SER A 441 31.75 17.46 -2.17
N GLY A 442 33.06 17.17 -2.09
CA GLY A 442 34.13 18.06 -2.53
C GLY A 442 34.28 18.21 -4.05
N TYR A 443 33.48 17.50 -4.84
CA TYR A 443 33.63 17.38 -6.29
C TYR A 443 32.34 17.73 -7.02
N ARG A 444 32.45 18.04 -8.31
CA ARG A 444 31.30 18.25 -9.19
C ARG A 444 31.06 16.98 -10.00
N TYR A 445 30.02 16.24 -9.64
CA TYR A 445 29.72 14.95 -10.25
C TYR A 445 28.85 15.09 -11.49
N PHE A 446 29.19 14.34 -12.54
CA PHE A 446 28.43 14.28 -13.78
C PHE A 446 28.13 12.83 -14.17
N SER A 447 26.99 12.57 -14.80
CA SER A 447 26.70 11.26 -15.40
C SER A 447 25.80 11.43 -16.62
N SER A 448 25.88 10.49 -17.56
CA SER A 448 24.97 10.44 -18.70
C SER A 448 23.53 10.11 -18.28
N TYR A 449 23.36 9.47 -17.12
CA TYR A 449 22.07 9.00 -16.61
C TYR A 449 21.88 9.42 -15.15
N PRO A 450 21.85 10.74 -14.84
CA PRO A 450 21.61 11.18 -13.48
C PRO A 450 20.22 10.72 -13.04
N THR A 451 20.13 10.20 -11.82
CA THR A 451 18.87 9.71 -11.28
C THR A 451 18.30 10.69 -10.29
N ILE A 452 16.98 10.66 -10.10
CA ILE A 452 16.32 11.42 -9.02
C ILE A 452 16.81 11.01 -7.62
N TYR A 453 17.51 9.88 -7.49
CA TYR A 453 18.06 9.36 -6.23
C TYR A 453 19.43 9.95 -5.91
N THR A 454 20.08 10.56 -6.91
CA THR A 454 21.40 11.15 -6.81
C THR A 454 21.34 12.60 -7.30
N PRO A 455 20.55 13.48 -6.64
CA PRO A 455 20.39 14.87 -7.10
C PRO A 455 21.70 15.66 -7.11
N GLN A 456 22.74 15.16 -6.44
CA GLN A 456 24.09 15.73 -6.44
C GLN A 456 24.84 15.46 -7.77
N ILE A 457 24.39 14.51 -8.59
CA ILE A 457 24.96 14.23 -9.91
C ILE A 457 24.25 15.07 -10.96
N GLN A 458 25.03 15.87 -11.68
CA GLN A 458 24.54 16.70 -12.77
C GLN A 458 24.48 15.91 -14.09
N PRO A 459 23.54 16.24 -15.00
CA PRO A 459 23.52 15.66 -16.33
C PRO A 459 24.81 16.03 -17.07
N ALA A 460 25.46 15.03 -17.65
CA ALA A 460 26.64 15.25 -18.46
C ALA A 460 26.27 15.96 -19.78
N LEU A 461 27.07 16.96 -20.17
CA LEU A 461 26.96 17.60 -21.47
C LEU A 461 27.30 16.60 -22.61
N PRO A 462 26.50 16.53 -23.69
CA PRO A 462 26.77 15.65 -24.81
C PRO A 462 28.16 15.89 -25.41
N ASN A 463 28.89 14.80 -25.69
CA ASN A 463 30.23 14.81 -26.30
C ASN A 463 31.33 15.55 -25.51
N ARG A 464 31.06 15.94 -24.26
CA ARG A 464 32.06 16.52 -23.37
C ARG A 464 32.81 15.41 -22.64
N VAL A 465 34.14 15.43 -22.73
CA VAL A 465 35.02 14.61 -21.89
C VAL A 465 35.36 15.42 -20.64
N TYR A 466 35.27 14.80 -19.47
CA TYR A 466 35.59 15.42 -18.18
C TYR A 466 37.02 15.08 -17.78
N ASP A 467 37.63 15.90 -16.92
CA ASP A 467 39.03 15.72 -16.50
C ASP A 467 39.22 14.36 -15.81
N TYR A 468 38.25 13.93 -15.00
CA TYR A 468 38.29 12.65 -14.31
C TYR A 468 37.06 11.80 -14.63
N ALA A 469 37.23 10.48 -14.70
CA ALA A 469 36.12 9.53 -14.79
C ALA A 469 36.29 8.31 -13.88
N LEU A 470 35.21 7.96 -13.19
CA LEU A 470 35.04 6.69 -12.48
C LEU A 470 34.12 5.78 -13.30
N LEU A 471 34.68 4.73 -13.87
CA LEU A 471 33.97 3.78 -14.72
C LEU A 471 33.92 2.40 -14.04
N TYR A 472 32.86 1.62 -14.27
CA TYR A 472 32.81 0.25 -13.78
C TYR A 472 33.86 -0.62 -14.46
N ARG A 473 34.42 -1.55 -13.70
CA ARG A 473 35.38 -2.52 -14.25
C ARG A 473 34.74 -3.31 -15.39
N GLY A 474 35.46 -3.42 -16.50
CA GLY A 474 34.98 -4.07 -17.72
C GLY A 474 34.23 -3.16 -18.69
N THR A 475 34.00 -1.90 -18.32
CA THR A 475 33.50 -0.87 -19.25
C THR A 475 34.61 -0.45 -20.20
N ASP A 476 34.31 -0.35 -21.50
CA ASP A 476 35.24 0.20 -22.49
C ASP A 476 35.37 1.72 -22.30
N PRO A 477 36.54 2.24 -21.86
CA PRO A 477 36.73 3.67 -21.58
C PRO A 477 36.59 4.55 -22.83
N THR A 478 36.80 3.99 -24.03
CA THR A 478 36.75 4.75 -25.28
C THR A 478 35.34 5.27 -25.59
N THR A 479 34.31 4.58 -25.10
CA THR A 479 32.90 5.01 -25.19
C THR A 479 32.61 6.32 -24.45
N TYR A 480 33.48 6.69 -23.51
CA TYR A 480 33.40 7.92 -22.73
C TYR A 480 34.51 8.93 -23.08
N GLY A 481 35.30 8.66 -24.13
CA GLY A 481 36.39 9.54 -24.58
C GLY A 481 37.72 9.36 -23.85
N TYR A 482 37.89 8.30 -23.06
CA TYR A 482 39.13 7.97 -22.36
C TYR A 482 39.88 6.85 -23.07
N LEU A 483 41.20 6.92 -23.08
CA LEU A 483 42.06 5.84 -23.56
C LEU A 483 42.37 4.88 -22.40
N PRO A 484 42.64 3.59 -22.66
CA PRO A 484 43.13 2.68 -21.63
C PRO A 484 44.40 3.18 -20.92
N SER A 485 45.23 4.00 -21.59
CA SER A 485 46.41 4.65 -21.01
C SER A 485 46.08 5.78 -20.03
N ASP A 486 44.87 6.33 -20.06
CA ASP A 486 44.43 7.41 -19.17
C ASP A 486 44.08 6.88 -17.77
N GLN A 487 44.13 5.56 -17.57
CA GLN A 487 43.82 4.91 -16.29
C GLN A 487 44.93 5.18 -15.26
N ILE A 488 44.55 5.72 -14.11
CA ILE A 488 45.48 6.04 -13.01
C ILE A 488 45.26 5.19 -11.76
N TRP A 489 44.09 4.54 -11.64
CA TRP A 489 43.78 3.68 -10.50
C TRP A 489 42.65 2.69 -10.81
N GLN A 490 42.57 1.59 -10.06
CA GLN A 490 41.42 0.68 -10.10
C GLN A 490 41.28 -0.12 -8.80
N ASN A 491 40.06 -0.63 -8.59
CA ASN A 491 39.78 -1.70 -7.63
C ASN A 491 38.94 -2.80 -8.31
N GLU A 492 38.33 -3.65 -7.50
CA GLU A 492 37.52 -4.79 -7.94
C GLU A 492 36.23 -4.38 -8.67
N VAL A 493 35.75 -3.16 -8.45
CA VAL A 493 34.43 -2.67 -8.91
C VAL A 493 34.54 -1.54 -9.91
N ILE A 494 35.47 -0.60 -9.74
CA ILE A 494 35.60 0.63 -10.54
C ILE A 494 37.06 0.93 -10.92
N GLN A 495 37.22 1.78 -11.93
CA GLN A 495 38.48 2.25 -12.48
C GLN A 495 38.43 3.78 -12.58
N LEU A 496 39.54 4.44 -12.24
CA LEU A 496 39.69 5.89 -12.30
C LEU A 496 40.58 6.26 -13.48
N TYR A 497 40.09 7.18 -14.31
CA TYR A 497 40.78 7.75 -15.46
C TYR A 497 41.00 9.24 -15.25
N HIS A 498 42.09 9.76 -15.78
CA HIS A 498 42.42 11.18 -15.80
C HIS A 498 42.83 11.59 -17.22
N LYS A 499 42.10 12.52 -17.81
CA LYS A 499 42.38 13.08 -19.13
C LYS A 499 43.37 14.23 -18.97
N GLN A 500 44.61 13.99 -19.39
CA GLN A 500 45.67 15.01 -19.39
C GLN A 500 45.48 16.05 -20.50
#